data_AF-A0A370H528-F1
#
_entry.id   AF-A0A370H528-F1
#
_cell.length_a   1.000
_cell.length_b   1.000
_cell.length_c   1.000
_cell.angle_alpha   90.00
_cell.angle_beta   90.00
_cell.angle_gamma   90.00
#
_symmetry.space_group_name_H-M   'P 1'
#
loop_
_entity.id
_entity.type
_entity.pdbx_description
1 polymer ?
#
loop_
_entity_poly.entity_id
_entity_poly.type
_entity_poly.pdbx_seq_one_letter_code
_entity_poly.pdbx_strand_id
1 'polypeptide(L)'
;MKRSRYTEEQIAFALHQAESGTPVSEVIRKMGITEPTFYRWKKQFAGMGVAEIRRLKQLEDENALLKKLVADRADRMRQLLSARL
;
A
#
# COMPACT_ATOMS: atom_id res chain seq x y z
N MET A 1 -2.26 8.26 0.51
CA MET A 1 -1.97 8.20 1.96
C MET A 1 -0.75 9.05 2.27
N LYS A 2 -0.71 9.80 3.38
CA LYS A 2 0.56 10.36 3.86
C LYS A 2 1.54 9.19 4.02
N ARG A 3 2.79 9.33 3.57
CA ARG A 3 3.82 8.30 3.74
C ARG A 3 3.90 7.95 5.23
N SER A 4 3.50 6.73 5.56
CA SER A 4 3.67 6.19 6.91
C SER A 4 5.16 6.08 7.19
N ARG A 5 5.57 6.35 8.43
CA ARG A 5 6.93 6.04 8.91
C ARG A 5 7.23 4.53 8.82
N TYR A 6 6.18 3.71 8.87
CA TYR A 6 6.25 2.27 8.82
C TYR A 6 5.89 1.77 7.43
N THR A 7 6.68 0.82 6.94
CA THR A 7 6.39 0.05 5.72
C THR A 7 5.18 -0.85 5.92
N GLU A 8 4.51 -1.22 4.84
CA GLU A 8 3.34 -2.10 4.90
C GLU A 8 3.70 -3.48 5.43
N GLU A 9 4.92 -3.96 5.12
CA GLU A 9 5.47 -5.21 5.64
C GLU A 9 5.66 -5.15 7.16
N GLN A 10 6.16 -4.04 7.71
CA GLN A 10 6.28 -3.84 9.16
C GLN A 10 4.90 -3.79 9.84
N ILE A 11 3.91 -3.16 9.19
CA ILE A 11 2.55 -3.09 9.70
C ILE A 11 1.92 -4.49 9.73
N ALA A 12 2.02 -5.25 8.65
CA ALA A 12 1.51 -6.63 8.61
C ALA A 12 2.20 -7.54 9.63
N PHE A 13 3.52 -7.42 9.78
CA PHE A 13 4.24 -8.21 10.79
C PHE A 13 3.77 -7.90 12.22
N ALA A 14 3.46 -6.63 12.54
CA ALA A 14 2.91 -6.25 13.83
C ALA A 14 1.50 -6.82 14.04
N LEU A 15 0.64 -6.79 13.02
CA LEU A 15 -0.71 -7.36 13.09
C LEU A 15 -0.66 -8.89 13.23
N HIS A 16 0.22 -9.56 12.49
CA HIS A 16 0.37 -11.01 12.54
C HIS A 16 0.86 -11.52 13.89
N GLN A 17 1.76 -10.78 14.57
CA GLN A 17 2.16 -11.10 15.95
C GLN A 17 0.96 -11.10 16.90
N ALA A 18 0.08 -10.11 16.78
CA ALA A 18 -1.13 -10.03 17.59
C ALA A 18 -2.14 -11.13 17.26
N GLU A 19 -2.30 -11.48 15.98
CA GLU A 19 -3.13 -12.62 15.55
C GLU A 19 -2.57 -13.96 16.03
N SER A 20 -1.25 -14.08 16.15
CA SER A 20 -0.54 -15.27 16.66
C SER A 20 -0.48 -15.34 18.19
N GLY A 21 -1.19 -14.45 18.90
CA GLY A 21 -1.35 -14.49 20.36
C GLY A 21 -0.44 -13.56 21.15
N THR A 22 0.39 -12.72 20.50
CA THR A 22 1.15 -11.68 21.22
C THR A 22 0.19 -10.60 21.74
N PRO A 23 0.27 -10.18 23.02
CA PRO A 23 -0.56 -9.10 23.52
C PRO A 23 -0.41 -7.81 22.71
N VAL A 24 -1.53 -7.19 22.33
CA VAL A 24 -1.54 -5.95 21.54
C VAL A 24 -0.75 -4.83 22.22
N SER A 25 -0.81 -4.75 23.55
CA SER A 25 -0.05 -3.78 24.35
C SER A 25 1.47 -3.94 24.19
N GLU A 26 1.97 -5.16 24.04
CA GLU A 26 3.39 -5.43 23.81
C GLU A 26 3.81 -5.02 22.40
N VAL A 27 2.97 -5.32 21.39
CA VAL A 27 3.20 -4.91 20.00
C VAL A 27 3.27 -3.39 19.89
N ILE A 28 2.32 -2.69 20.52
CA ILE A 28 2.27 -1.23 20.57
C ILE A 28 3.56 -0.66 21.18
N ARG A 29 4.01 -1.23 22.32
CA ARG A 29 5.23 -0.79 23.01
C ARG A 29 6.48 -1.03 22.17
N LYS A 30 6.63 -2.22 21.58
CA LYS A 30 7.79 -2.58 20.76
C LYS A 30 7.87 -1.75 19.49
N MET A 31 6.74 -1.49 18.86
CA MET A 31 6.66 -0.68 17.64
C MET A 31 6.77 0.82 17.91
N GLY A 32 6.59 1.28 19.15
CA GLY A 32 6.57 2.70 19.48
C GLY A 32 5.40 3.44 18.81
N ILE A 33 4.24 2.79 18.76
CA ILE A 33 3.01 3.36 18.19
C ILE A 33 1.98 3.59 19.28
N THR A 34 0.87 4.23 18.93
CA THR A 34 -0.28 4.39 19.82
C THR A 34 -1.34 3.32 19.54
N GLU A 35 -2.15 3.00 20.53
CA GLU A 35 -3.25 2.04 20.38
C GLU A 35 -4.24 2.40 19.25
N PRO A 36 -4.68 3.66 19.07
CA PRO A 36 -5.50 4.04 17.91
C PRO A 36 -4.81 3.78 16.57
N THR A 37 -3.48 3.88 16.52
CA THR A 37 -2.71 3.58 15.30
C THR A 37 -2.76 2.09 14.98
N PHE A 38 -2.58 1.23 15.99
CA PHE A 38 -2.69 -0.21 15.82
C PHE A 38 -4.06 -0.63 15.28
N TYR A 39 -5.16 -0.13 15.87
CA TYR A 39 -6.50 -0.49 15.41
C TYR A 39 -6.86 0.08 14.04
N ARG A 40 -6.32 1.25 13.67
CA ARG A 40 -6.43 1.77 12.30
C ARG A 40 -5.73 0.85 11.30
N TRP A 41 -4.53 0.37 11.62
CA TRP A 41 -3.83 -0.62 10.80
C TRP A 41 -4.61 -1.92 10.72
N LYS A 42 -5.14 -2.42 11.85
CA LYS A 42 -5.98 -3.61 11.87
C LYS A 42 -7.19 -3.45 10.94
N LYS A 43 -7.89 -2.31 10.97
CA LYS A 43 -9.03 -2.05 10.07
C LYS A 43 -8.62 -2.06 8.59
N GLN A 44 -7.41 -1.59 8.27
CA GLN A 44 -6.95 -1.43 6.90
C GLN A 44 -6.27 -2.68 6.31
N PHE A 45 -5.58 -3.45 7.15
CA PHE A 45 -4.69 -4.54 6.72
C PHE A 45 -5.00 -5.89 7.39
N ALA A 46 -5.98 -6.00 8.30
CA ALA A 46 -6.33 -7.29 8.90
C ALA A 46 -6.78 -8.29 7.82
N GLY A 47 -6.34 -9.54 7.98
CA GLY A 47 -6.60 -10.60 7.00
C GLY A 47 -5.74 -10.52 5.72
N MET A 48 -4.94 -9.45 5.53
CA MET A 48 -3.95 -9.40 4.46
C MET A 48 -2.61 -9.97 4.96
N GLY A 49 -2.23 -11.14 4.44
CA GLY A 49 -0.89 -11.67 4.67
C GLY A 49 0.20 -10.82 3.99
N VAL A 50 1.45 -10.96 4.44
CA VAL A 50 2.61 -10.25 3.86
C VAL A 50 2.73 -10.48 2.35
N ALA A 51 2.38 -11.67 1.86
CA ALA A 51 2.38 -11.99 0.43
C ALA A 51 1.31 -11.19 -0.35
N GLU A 52 0.12 -11.02 0.24
CA GLU A 52 -0.98 -10.28 -0.38
C GLU A 52 -0.66 -8.79 -0.47
N ILE A 53 -0.01 -8.24 0.56
CA ILE A 53 0.46 -6.84 0.58
C ILE A 53 1.53 -6.60 -0.50
N ARG A 54 2.53 -7.50 -0.61
CA ARG A 54 3.55 -7.39 -1.67
C ARG A 54 2.93 -7.43 -3.06
N ARG A 55 1.97 -8.33 -3.26
CA ARG A 55 1.24 -8.44 -4.53
C ARG A 55 0.43 -7.19 -4.82
N LEU A 56 -0.26 -6.64 -3.81
CA LEU A 56 -1.02 -5.40 -3.93
C LEU A 56 -0.12 -4.26 -4.40
N LYS A 57 1.03 -4.06 -3.75
CA LYS A 57 2.01 -3.03 -4.10
C LYS A 57 2.55 -3.20 -5.52
N GLN A 58 2.87 -4.43 -5.92
CA GLN A 58 3.30 -4.71 -7.29
C GLN A 58 2.21 -4.34 -8.31
N LEU A 59 0.96 -4.70 -8.05
CA LEU A 59 -0.17 -4.36 -8.91
C LEU A 59 -0.41 -2.84 -8.96
N GLU A 60 -0.22 -2.13 -7.85
CA GLU A 60 -0.31 -0.66 -7.82
C GLU A 60 0.78 -0.01 -8.66
N ASP A 61 2.03 -0.48 -8.57
CA ASP A 61 3.15 0.00 -9.37
C ASP A 61 2.93 -0.26 -10.87
N GLU A 62 2.50 -1.48 -11.23
CA GLU A 62 2.16 -1.84 -12.62
C GLU A 62 1.01 -0.97 -13.15
N ASN A 63 -0.03 -0.74 -12.35
CA ASN A 63 -1.16 0.11 -12.74
C ASN A 63 -0.73 1.57 -12.96
N ALA A 64 0.15 2.09 -12.10
CA ALA A 64 0.70 3.44 -12.26
C ALA A 64 1.50 3.58 -13.57
N LEU A 65 2.33 2.58 -13.90
CA LEU A 65 3.06 2.52 -15.16
C LEU A 65 2.12 2.45 -16.37
N LEU A 66 1.11 1.58 -16.31
CA LEU A 66 0.12 1.42 -17.37
C LEU A 66 -0.65 2.72 -17.62
N LYS A 67 -1.09 3.41 -16.57
CA LYS A 67 -1.76 4.72 -16.67
C LYS A 67 -0.87 5.75 -17.36
N LYS A 68 0.42 5.80 -17.03
CA LYS A 68 1.38 6.70 -17.68
C LYS A 68 1.52 6.38 -19.17
N LEU A 69 1.69 5.12 -19.54
CA LEU A 69 1.80 4.70 -20.94
C LEU A 69 0.54 5.02 -21.74
N VAL A 70 -0.65 4.84 -21.15
CA VAL A 70 -1.93 5.19 -21.77
C VAL A 70 -2.04 6.69 -21.98
N ALA A 71 -1.65 7.51 -21.00
CA ALA A 71 -1.63 8.96 -21.14
C ALA A 71 -0.67 9.41 -22.24
N ASP A 72 0.57 8.91 -22.24
CA ASP A 72 1.57 9.21 -23.26
C ASP A 72 1.07 8.82 -24.67
N ARG A 73 0.38 7.69 -24.80
CA ARG A 73 -0.22 7.27 -26.07
C ARG A 73 -1.36 8.19 -26.50
N ALA A 74 -2.24 8.56 -25.58
CA ALA A 74 -3.33 9.49 -25.85
C ALA A 74 -2.80 10.86 -26.31
N ASP A 75 -1.72 11.34 -25.70
CA ASP A 75 -1.07 12.59 -26.09
C ASP A 75 -0.46 12.52 -27.50
N ARG A 76 0.24 11.43 -27.83
CA ARG A 76 0.73 11.22 -29.20
C ARG A 76 -0.39 11.16 -30.23
N MET A 77 -1.50 10.48 -29.91
CA MET A 77 -2.66 10.42 -30.80
C MET A 77 -3.25 11.81 -31.03
N ARG A 78 -3.35 12.65 -29.99
CA ARG A 78 -3.80 14.05 -30.11
C ARG A 78 -2.87 14.86 -31.02
N GLN A 79 -1.55 14.75 -30.83
CA GLN A 79 -0.56 15.45 -31.65
C GLN A 79 -0.64 15.07 -33.14
N LEU A 80 -0.83 13.78 -33.45
CA LEU A 80 -0.97 13.31 -34.83
C LEU A 80 -2.25 13.82 -35.50
N LEU A 81 -3.36 13.91 -34.76
CA LEU A 81 -4.60 14.47 -35.27
C LEU A 81 -4.49 15.97 -35.50
N SER A 82 -3.83 16.71 -34.61
CA SER A 82 -3.58 18.15 -34.80
C SER A 82 -2.60 18.47 -35.93
N ALA A 83 -1.70 17.56 -36.27
CA ALA A 83 -0.76 17.75 -37.39
C ALA A 83 -1.36 17.42 -38.77
N ARG A 84 -2.57 16.85 -38.80
CA ARG A 84 -3.30 16.46 -40.02
C ARG A 84 -4.38 17.44 -40.44
N LEU A 85 -4.65 18.45 -39.62
CA LEU A 85 -5.58 19.56 -39.87
C LEU A 85 -4.76 20.83 -40.13
#